data_AF-A0A968PZH1-F1
#
_entry.id   AF-A0A968PZH1-F1
#
_cell.length_a   1.000
_cell.length_b   1.000
_cell.length_c   1.000
_cell.angle_alpha   90.00
_cell.angle_beta   90.00
_cell.angle_gamma   90.00
#
_symmetry.space_group_name_H-M   'P 1'
#
loop_
_entity.id
_entity.type
_entity.pdbx_description
1 polymer ?
#
loop_
_entity_poly.entity_id
_entity_poly.type
_entity_poly.pdbx_seq_one_letter_code
_entity_poly.pdbx_strand_id
1 'polypeptide(L)'
;MSRDREPKISLLLYHLFKWSVVSPVLHLCFRSRIYGAEHVPKHGSLIVVSNHASDLDSPIVSNCVGRPVAFMAKEELFRVPLLGQAITLYGAILV
;
A
#
# COMPACT_ATOMS: atom_id res chain seq x y z
N MET A 1 7.08 -2.02 -24.23
CA MET A 1 6.29 -0.79 -24.05
C MET A 1 5.64 -0.84 -22.67
N SER A 2 6.18 -0.16 -21.66
CA SER A 2 5.51 -0.06 -20.37
C SER A 2 4.31 0.86 -20.54
N ARG A 3 3.11 0.28 -20.62
CA ARG A 3 1.91 1.05 -20.30
C ARG A 3 2.05 1.42 -18.83
N ASP A 4 2.17 2.70 -18.53
CA ASP A 4 1.95 3.19 -17.18
C ASP A 4 0.50 2.80 -16.83
N ARG A 5 0.35 1.76 -16.00
CA ARG A 5 -0.97 1.23 -15.64
C ARG A 5 -1.79 2.26 -14.88
N GLU A 6 -1.11 3.14 -14.13
CA GLU A 6 -1.72 4.16 -13.27
C GLU A 6 -1.39 5.57 -13.75
N PRO A 7 -2.36 6.51 -13.68
CA PRO A 7 -2.10 7.92 -13.89
C PRO A 7 -1.05 8.46 -12.90
N LYS A 8 -0.18 9.37 -13.37
CA LYS A 8 0.83 10.03 -12.51
C LYS A 8 0.21 10.73 -11.30
N ILE A 9 -1.01 11.26 -11.44
CA ILE A 9 -1.75 11.92 -10.36
C ILE A 9 -2.11 10.91 -9.26
N SER A 10 -2.58 9.71 -9.61
CA SER A 10 -2.88 8.65 -8.64
C SER A 10 -1.64 8.27 -7.85
N LEU A 11 -0.49 8.13 -8.53
CA LEU A 11 0.78 7.87 -7.87
C LEU A 11 1.22 9.02 -6.95
N LEU A 12 1.01 10.27 -7.34
CA LEU A 12 1.28 11.43 -6.49
C LEU A 12 0.41 11.40 -5.23
N LEU A 13 -0.89 11.18 -5.38
CA LEU A 13 -1.83 11.09 -4.25
C LEU A 13 -1.50 9.92 -3.32
N TYR A 14 -1.14 8.77 -3.87
CA TYR A 14 -0.65 7.62 -3.11
C TYR A 14 0.54 8.00 -2.24
N HIS A 15 1.59 8.61 -2.82
CA HIS A 15 2.78 8.99 -2.06
C HIS A 15 2.47 10.07 -1.04
N LEU A 16 1.65 11.06 -1.40
CA LEU A 16 1.25 12.11 -0.47
C LEU A 16 0.55 11.48 0.75
N PHE A 17 -0.44 10.60 0.53
CA PHE A 17 -1.15 9.90 1.61
C PHE A 17 -0.24 8.96 2.41
N LYS A 18 0.68 8.26 1.73
CA LYS A 18 1.70 7.41 2.37
C LYS A 18 2.54 8.20 3.36
N TRP A 19 3.12 9.32 2.92
CA TRP A 19 4.09 10.08 3.71
C TRP A 19 3.44 11.00 4.74
N SER A 20 2.22 11.49 4.51
CA SER A 20 1.54 12.39 5.44
C SER A 20 0.70 11.67 6.49
N VAL A 21 0.17 10.49 6.19
CA VAL A 21 -0.75 9.76 7.09
C VAL A 21 -0.23 8.37 7.44
N VAL A 22 -0.07 7.49 6.45
CA VAL A 22 0.15 6.06 6.71
C VAL A 22 1.48 5.82 7.42
N SER A 23 2.57 6.34 6.89
CA SER A 23 3.91 6.13 7.43
C SER A 23 4.07 6.73 8.83
N PRO A 24 3.68 7.99 9.11
CA PRO A 24 3.71 8.53 10.47
C PRO A 24 2.89 7.71 11.48
N VAL A 25 1.67 7.32 11.12
CA VAL A 25 0.81 6.50 11.99
C VAL A 25 1.47 5.15 12.29
N LEU A 26 2.00 4.46 11.26
CA LEU A 26 2.65 3.17 11.46
C LEU A 26 3.92 3.27 12.31
N HIS A 27 4.74 4.31 12.14
CA HIS A 27 5.95 4.50 12.94
C HIS A 27 5.66 4.92 14.39
N LEU A 28 4.55 5.62 14.62
CA LEU A 28 4.13 6.01 15.97
C LEU A 28 3.49 4.85 16.73
N CYS A 29 2.65 4.06 16.06
CA CYS A 29 1.93 2.94 16.65
C CYS A 29 2.77 1.66 16.77
N PHE A 30 3.77 1.47 15.89
CA PHE A 30 4.54 0.23 15.82
C PHE A 30 6.05 0.47 15.84
N ARG A 31 6.78 -0.43 16.52
CA ARG A 31 8.24 -0.49 16.50
C ARG A 31 8.72 -1.44 15.40
N SER A 32 8.38 -1.11 14.16
CA SER A 32 8.64 -1.95 12.99
C SER A 32 10.15 -2.14 12.76
N ARG A 33 10.54 -3.36 12.40
CA ARG A 33 11.89 -3.69 11.91
C ARG A 33 11.77 -4.31 10.53
N ILE A 34 12.50 -3.74 9.57
CA ILE A 34 12.46 -4.16 8.17
C ILE A 34 13.82 -4.77 7.86
N TYR A 35 13.81 -5.96 7.26
CA TYR A 35 15.00 -6.68 6.85
C TYR A 35 14.87 -7.08 5.38
N GLY A 36 15.98 -7.06 4.63
CA GLY A 36 15.99 -7.53 3.24
C GLY A 36 15.24 -6.62 2.26
N ALA A 37 15.03 -5.35 2.58
CA ALA A 37 14.37 -4.39 1.68
C ALA A 37 15.13 -4.21 0.35
N GLU A 38 16.45 -4.41 0.38
CA GLU A 38 17.36 -4.42 -0.76
C GLU A 38 17.06 -5.52 -1.78
N HIS A 39 16.37 -6.60 -1.37
CA HIS A 39 15.96 -7.67 -2.28
C HIS A 39 14.75 -7.30 -3.14
N VAL A 40 14.05 -6.21 -2.83
CA VAL A 40 12.88 -5.78 -3.61
C VAL A 40 13.34 -5.22 -4.96
N PRO A 41 12.88 -5.80 -6.09
CA PRO A 41 13.23 -5.29 -7.41
C PRO A 41 12.72 -3.85 -7.62
N LYS A 42 13.65 -2.95 -7.97
CA LYS A 42 13.33 -1.52 -8.24
C LYS A 42 12.50 -1.32 -9.51
N HIS A 43 12.61 -2.25 -10.47
CA HIS A 43 11.95 -2.16 -11.77
C HIS A 43 11.29 -3.50 -12.11
N GLY A 44 10.35 -3.45 -13.06
CA GLY A 44 9.58 -4.61 -13.48
C GLY A 44 8.38 -4.92 -12.59
N SER A 45 7.63 -5.93 -13.02
CA SER A 45 6.45 -6.44 -12.31
C SER A 45 6.87 -7.26 -11.09
N LEU A 46 6.10 -7.15 -10.01
CA LEU A 46 6.31 -7.87 -8.76
C LEU A 46 4.95 -8.32 -8.24
N ILE A 47 4.90 -9.52 -7.67
CA ILE A 47 3.80 -9.97 -6.82
C ILE A 47 4.37 -10.09 -5.41
N VAL A 48 3.78 -9.36 -4.47
CA VAL A 48 4.15 -9.42 -3.06
C VAL A 48 3.18 -10.38 -2.37
N VAL A 49 3.73 -11.38 -1.68
CA VAL A 49 2.95 -12.36 -0.91
C VAL A 49 3.38 -12.24 0.55
N SER A 50 2.40 -12.17 1.44
CA SER A 50 2.60 -12.07 2.88
C SER A 50 1.71 -13.10 3.58
N ASN A 51 2.10 -13.53 4.77
CA ASN A 51 1.17 -14.13 5.70
C ASN A 51 0.09 -13.11 6.09
N HIS A 52 -1.10 -13.59 6.47
CA HIS A 52 -2.22 -12.76 6.91
C HIS A 52 -2.52 -13.01 8.39
N ALA A 53 -2.07 -12.09 9.24
CA ALA A 53 -2.30 -12.09 10.68
C ALA A 53 -3.32 -11.01 11.11
N SER A 54 -3.49 -9.94 10.34
CA SER A 54 -4.39 -8.84 10.68
C SER A 54 -4.86 -8.04 9.45
N ASP A 55 -5.95 -7.29 9.59
CA ASP A 55 -6.41 -6.37 8.53
C ASP A 55 -5.39 -5.25 8.22
N LEU A 56 -4.43 -5.00 9.13
CA LEU A 56 -3.36 -4.01 8.94
C LEU A 56 -2.20 -4.52 8.07
N ASP A 57 -2.19 -5.80 7.68
CA ASP A 57 -1.09 -6.36 6.90
C ASP A 57 -0.94 -5.64 5.56
N SER A 58 -2.05 -5.36 4.88
CA SER A 58 -2.07 -4.64 3.59
C SER A 58 -1.39 -3.28 3.66
N PRO A 59 -1.76 -2.36 4.58
CA PRO A 59 -1.09 -1.07 4.67
C PRO A 59 0.35 -1.17 5.16
N ILE A 60 0.67 -2.11 6.07
CA ILE A 60 2.03 -2.31 6.59
C ILE A 60 2.96 -2.79 5.47
N VAL A 61 2.59 -3.84 4.74
CA VAL A 61 3.38 -4.40 3.64
C VAL A 61 3.58 -3.34 2.55
N SER A 62 2.52 -2.64 2.16
CA SER A 62 2.60 -1.55 1.17
C SER A 62 3.52 -0.40 1.60
N ASN A 63 3.61 -0.14 2.91
CA ASN A 63 4.55 0.84 3.44
C ASN A 63 6.01 0.34 3.33
N CYS A 64 6.26 -0.91 3.72
CA CYS A 64 7.60 -1.49 3.86
C CYS A 64 8.28 -1.90 2.55
N VAL A 65 7.53 -2.25 1.49
CA VAL A 65 8.08 -2.74 0.21
C VAL A 65 8.88 -1.66 -0.55
N GLY A 66 8.77 -0.38 -0.18
CA GLY A 66 9.59 0.69 -0.77
C GLY A 66 9.19 1.12 -2.19
N ARG A 67 8.13 0.55 -2.76
CA ARG A 67 7.47 0.98 -3.99
C ARG A 67 5.94 0.87 -3.82
N PRO A 68 5.13 1.61 -4.60
CA PRO A 68 3.68 1.46 -4.55
C PRO A 68 3.26 0.02 -4.80
N VAL A 69 2.40 -0.50 -3.93
CA VAL A 69 1.81 -1.83 -4.02
C VAL A 69 0.29 -1.66 -4.03
N ALA A 70 -0.36 -2.35 -4.95
CA ALA A 70 -1.81 -2.51 -4.91
C ALA A 70 -2.15 -3.84 -4.21
N PHE A 71 -3.21 -3.83 -3.41
CA PHE A 71 -3.63 -5.01 -2.65
C PHE A 71 -5.13 -5.23 -2.81
N MET A 72 -5.55 -6.49 -2.66
CA MET A 72 -6.96 -6.85 -2.74
C MET A 72 -7.65 -6.57 -1.41
N ALA A 73 -8.82 -5.94 -1.45
CA ALA A 73 -9.64 -5.65 -0.27
C ALA A 73 -11.10 -6.01 -0.55
N LYS A 74 -11.80 -6.51 0.47
CA LYS A 74 -13.20 -6.93 0.34
C LYS A 74 -14.11 -5.73 0.01
N GLU A 75 -15.13 -5.96 -0.82
CA GLU A 75 -16.11 -4.94 -1.21
C GLU A 75 -16.71 -4.16 -0.02
N GLU A 76 -16.98 -4.81 1.11
CA GLU A 76 -17.63 -4.15 2.25
C GLU A 76 -16.77 -3.02 2.83
N LEU A 77 -15.44 -3.12 2.74
CA LEU A 77 -14.51 -2.10 3.22
C LEU A 77 -14.60 -0.80 2.41
N PHE A 78 -14.97 -0.89 1.13
CA PHE A 78 -15.14 0.28 0.26
C PHE A 78 -16.42 1.07 0.58
N ARG A 79 -17.40 0.44 1.24
CA ARG A 79 -18.66 1.08 1.64
C ARG A 79 -18.55 1.83 2.96
N VAL A 80 -17.49 1.60 3.74
CA VAL A 80 -17.25 2.29 5.01
C VAL A 80 -16.81 3.74 4.73
N PRO A 81 -17.53 4.75 5.25
CA PRO A 81 -17.15 6.15 5.07
C PRO A 81 -15.72 6.43 5.55
N LEU A 82 -15.00 7.26 4.81
CA LEU A 82 -13.57 7.59 5.00
C LEU A 82 -12.60 6.43 4.75
N LEU A 83 -12.85 5.25 5.33
CA LEU A 83 -12.01 4.08 5.13
C LEU A 83 -11.93 3.68 3.66
N GLY A 84 -13.07 3.57 2.98
CA GLY A 84 -13.12 3.22 1.56
C GLY A 84 -12.29 4.17 0.69
N GLN A 85 -12.35 5.47 0.99
CA GLN A 85 -11.56 6.49 0.28
C GLN A 85 -10.06 6.35 0.58
N ALA A 86 -9.71 6.12 1.85
CA ALA A 86 -8.34 5.95 2.30
C ALA A 86 -7.67 4.72 1.67
N ILE A 87 -8.34 3.57 1.68
CA ILE A 87 -7.79 2.33 1.09
C ILE A 87 -7.69 2.45 -0.44
N THR A 88 -8.65 3.14 -1.08
CA THR A 88 -8.60 3.40 -2.53
C THR A 88 -7.39 4.29 -2.89
N LEU A 89 -7.16 5.38 -2.14
CA LEU A 89 -5.98 6.24 -2.33
C LEU A 89 -4.67 5.47 -2.11
N TYR A 90 -4.70 4.46 -1.24
CA TYR A 90 -3.55 3.61 -0.92
C TYR A 90 -3.47 2.33 -1.77
N GLY A 91 -4.16 2.28 -2.92
CA GLY A 91 -3.99 1.22 -3.93
C GLY A 91 -4.84 -0.04 -3.71
N ALA A 92 -5.88 0.01 -2.89
CA ALA A 92 -6.80 -1.11 -2.74
C ALA A 92 -7.60 -1.37 -4.02
N ILE A 93 -7.68 -2.64 -4.41
CA ILE A 93 -8.50 -3.14 -5.51
C ILE A 93 -9.63 -3.95 -4.90
N LEU A 94 -10.86 -3.63 -5.30
CA LEU A 94 -12.05 -4.32 -4.86
C LEU A 94 -12.04 -5.77 -5.38
N VAL A 95 -12.28 -6.71 -4.47
CA VAL A 95 -12.52 -8.12 -4.75
C VAL A 95 -13.82 -8.61 -4.12
#